data_AF-A0A078MHX4-F1
#
_entry.id   AF-A0A078MHX4-F1
#
_cell.length_a   1.000
_cell.length_b   1.000
_cell.length_c   1.000
_cell.angle_alpha   90.00
_cell.angle_beta   90.00
_cell.angle_gamma   90.00
#
_symmetry.space_group_name_H-M   'P 1'
#
loop_
_entity.id
_entity.type
_entity.pdbx_description
1 polymer ?
#
loop_
_entity_poly.entity_id
_entity_poly.type
_entity_poly.pdbx_seq_one_letter_code
_entity_poly.pdbx_strand_id
1 'polypeptide(L)'
;MSYCHLTIAECSKIEVLKGLGYSCRAIARHLNRSHTTISCEVKRLNEGSAKKGNVRHHAKHAVVSARGTKGCMATFAERKTRFYVGVQILNRSAQSMKWAIEQLLSCYPRQCFQTFTTDRGKEFSYYTELETQYGMPFYFADPYAPWQRGTNENSSLLREFFPKRMDLGQLTSSKIEQVLSLINNRSRKCLNWNTTQDLFDYEVVQLI
;
A
#
# COMPACT_ATOMS: atom_id res chain seq x y z
N MET A 1 26.87 -16.41 -10.17
CA MET A 1 26.96 -14.93 -10.24
C MET A 1 26.17 -14.35 -9.07
N SER A 2 26.82 -13.61 -8.18
CA SER A 2 26.15 -12.95 -7.05
C SER A 2 25.26 -11.82 -7.59
N TYR A 3 23.95 -11.91 -7.40
CA TYR A 3 23.00 -10.87 -7.78
C TYR A 3 23.05 -9.76 -6.73
N CYS A 4 23.83 -8.71 -7.01
CA CYS A 4 23.81 -7.50 -6.20
C CYS A 4 22.52 -6.72 -6.52
N HIS A 5 21.56 -6.78 -5.59
CA HIS A 5 20.33 -6.00 -5.66
C HIS A 5 20.63 -4.49 -5.76
N LEU A 6 19.93 -3.81 -6.65
CA LEU A 6 19.92 -2.35 -6.70
C LEU A 6 19.18 -1.82 -5.48
N THR A 7 19.75 -0.79 -4.86
CA THR A 7 19.08 -0.02 -3.80
C THR A 7 17.95 0.82 -4.39
N ILE A 8 17.00 1.22 -3.55
CA ILE A 8 15.88 2.10 -3.95
C ILE A 8 16.42 3.40 -4.58
N ALA A 9 17.50 3.96 -4.02
CA ALA A 9 18.14 5.16 -4.56
C ALA A 9 18.75 4.94 -5.96
N GLU A 10 19.34 3.78 -6.21
CA GLU A 10 19.86 3.42 -7.54
C GLU A 10 18.73 3.24 -8.54
N CYS A 11 17.64 2.54 -8.19
CA CYS A 11 16.46 2.42 -9.04
C CYS A 11 15.87 3.79 -9.41
N SER A 12 15.74 4.70 -8.43
CA SER A 12 15.26 6.07 -8.69
C SER A 12 16.18 6.85 -9.64
N LYS A 13 17.51 6.69 -9.52
CA LYS A 13 18.47 7.31 -10.45
C LYS A 13 18.39 6.74 -11.86
N ILE A 14 18.19 5.42 -11.99
CA ILE A 14 18.01 4.76 -13.31
C ILE A 14 16.80 5.34 -14.04
N GLU A 15 15.67 5.49 -13.34
CA GLU A 15 14.44 6.04 -13.91
C GLU A 15 14.63 7.48 -14.40
N VAL A 16 15.25 8.35 -13.58
CA VAL A 16 15.52 9.75 -13.94
C VAL A 16 16.47 9.83 -15.14
N LEU A 17 17.59 9.13 -15.10
CA LEU A 17 18.57 9.15 -16.19
C LEU A 17 17.98 8.58 -17.49
N LYS A 18 17.09 7.58 -17.38
CA LYS A 18 16.40 7.05 -18.55
C LYS A 18 15.40 8.04 -19.14
N GLY A 19 14.67 8.77 -18.29
CA GLY A 19 13.80 9.88 -18.70
C GLY A 19 14.55 11.05 -19.36
N LEU A 20 15.81 11.27 -18.95
CA LEU A 20 16.74 12.22 -19.59
C LEU A 20 17.40 11.68 -20.87
N GLY A 21 17.01 10.49 -21.36
CA GLY A 21 17.49 9.93 -22.62
C GLY A 21 18.82 9.15 -22.56
N TYR A 22 19.37 8.89 -21.37
CA TYR A 22 20.64 8.16 -21.24
C TYR A 22 20.50 6.69 -21.68
N SER A 23 21.55 6.15 -22.31
CA SER A 23 21.65 4.72 -22.65
C SER A 23 21.91 3.86 -21.42
N CYS A 24 21.49 2.59 -21.43
CA CYS A 24 21.71 1.69 -20.28
C CYS A 24 23.20 1.55 -19.93
N ARG A 25 24.10 1.65 -20.92
CA ARG A 25 25.56 1.64 -20.72
C ARG A 25 26.07 2.93 -20.07
N ALA A 26 25.47 4.08 -20.37
CA ALA A 26 25.81 5.34 -19.73
C ALA A 26 25.36 5.37 -18.27
N ILE A 27 24.13 4.90 -18.00
CA ILE A 27 23.58 4.78 -16.64
C ILE A 27 24.43 3.82 -15.79
N ALA A 28 24.85 2.69 -16.38
CA ALA A 28 25.73 1.71 -15.74
C ALA A 28 27.06 2.33 -15.30
N ARG A 29 27.67 3.18 -16.15
CA ARG A 29 28.88 3.95 -15.79
C ARG A 29 28.63 4.93 -14.64
N HIS A 30 27.49 5.63 -14.64
CA HIS A 30 27.13 6.58 -13.58
C HIS A 30 26.88 5.92 -12.22
N LEU A 31 26.34 4.70 -12.21
CA LEU A 31 26.00 3.98 -10.99
C LEU A 31 27.06 2.95 -10.58
N ASN A 32 28.16 2.85 -11.34
CA ASN A 32 29.19 1.84 -11.17
C ASN A 32 28.60 0.41 -11.08
N ARG A 33 27.65 0.10 -11.98
CA ARG A 33 26.97 -1.20 -12.07
C ARG A 33 27.19 -1.83 -13.43
N SER A 34 26.92 -3.14 -13.55
CA SER A 34 26.92 -3.78 -14.86
C SER A 34 25.74 -3.27 -15.71
N HIS A 35 25.99 -3.10 -17.01
CA HIS A 35 24.95 -2.66 -17.95
C HIS A 35 23.80 -3.67 -18.08
N THR A 36 24.05 -4.95 -17.76
CA THR A 36 23.02 -6.00 -17.74
C THR A 36 22.03 -5.79 -16.60
N THR A 37 22.49 -5.43 -15.40
CA THR A 37 21.61 -5.11 -14.27
C THR A 37 20.69 -3.92 -14.59
N ILE A 38 21.24 -2.87 -15.21
CA ILE A 38 20.44 -1.71 -15.64
C ILE A 38 19.45 -2.10 -16.75
N SER A 39 19.87 -2.92 -17.71
CA SER A 39 19.01 -3.38 -18.81
C SER A 39 17.82 -4.20 -18.31
N CYS A 40 18.05 -5.12 -17.36
CA CYS A 40 16.99 -5.89 -16.72
C CYS A 40 16.01 -5.00 -15.97
N GLU A 41 16.51 -4.00 -15.22
CA GLU A 41 15.64 -3.05 -14.51
C GLU A 41 14.82 -2.18 -15.47
N VAL A 42 15.42 -1.70 -16.56
CA VAL A 42 14.71 -0.93 -17.59
C VAL A 42 13.66 -1.78 -18.32
N LYS A 43 13.94 -3.06 -18.61
CA LYS A 43 12.93 -3.99 -19.16
C LYS A 43 11.77 -4.20 -18.19
N ARG A 44 12.07 -4.42 -16.91
CA ARG A 44 11.07 -4.53 -15.84
C ARG A 44 10.19 -3.28 -15.75
N LEU A 45 10.75 -2.09 -15.98
CA LEU A 45 9.98 -0.83 -16.04
C LEU A 45 9.14 -0.71 -17.32
N ASN A 46 9.52 -1.33 -18.43
CA ASN A 46 8.86 -1.21 -19.73
C ASN A 46 7.78 -2.26 -19.98
N GLU A 47 7.95 -3.51 -19.51
CA GLU A 47 7.00 -4.61 -19.69
C GLU A 47 5.67 -4.43 -18.92
N GLY A 48 5.59 -3.43 -18.03
CA GLY A 48 4.37 -3.02 -17.32
C GLY A 48 3.45 -2.06 -18.09
N SER A 49 3.42 -2.09 -19.43
CA SER A 49 2.59 -1.21 -20.26
C SER A 49 1.13 -1.71 -20.40
N ALA A 50 0.43 -1.83 -19.27
CA ALA A 50 -1.03 -1.82 -19.21
C ALA A 50 -1.43 -0.62 -18.33
N LYS A 51 -1.97 0.43 -18.96
CA LYS A 51 -2.33 1.73 -18.35
C LYS A 51 -1.25 2.29 -17.40
N LYS A 52 -0.09 2.65 -17.96
CA LYS A 52 0.90 3.52 -17.30
C LYS A 52 0.31 4.92 -17.11
N GLY A 53 -0.30 5.15 -15.96
CA GLY A 53 -0.25 6.47 -15.34
C GLY A 53 1.13 6.62 -14.70
N ASN A 54 1.98 7.47 -15.26
CA ASN A 54 3.09 8.04 -14.52
C ASN A 54 2.51 8.78 -13.31
N VAL A 55 2.49 8.14 -12.14
CA VAL A 55 2.13 8.78 -10.89
C VAL A 55 3.20 8.46 -9.87
N ARG A 56 4.33 9.16 -10.00
CA ARG A 56 5.14 9.56 -8.84
C ARG A 56 4.35 10.63 -8.06
N HIS A 57 3.22 10.28 -7.45
CA HIS A 57 2.50 11.19 -6.54
C HIS A 57 1.89 10.39 -5.40
N HIS A 58 2.39 10.64 -4.18
CA HIS A 58 1.71 10.60 -2.87
C HIS A 58 0.55 9.59 -2.67
N ALA A 59 0.78 8.31 -2.98
CA ALA A 59 -0.29 7.33 -3.02
C ALA A 59 -0.56 6.65 -1.67
N LYS A 60 -1.51 7.15 -0.88
CA LYS A 60 -1.92 6.60 0.43
C LYS A 60 -2.96 5.47 0.26
N HIS A 61 -2.48 4.31 -0.18
CA HIS A 61 -3.30 3.13 -0.48
C HIS A 61 -3.87 2.43 0.77
N ALA A 62 -4.83 1.54 0.59
CA ALA A 62 -5.53 0.86 1.68
C ALA A 62 -5.58 -0.66 1.39
N VAL A 63 -5.10 -1.50 2.32
CA VAL A 63 -4.90 -2.94 2.11
C VAL A 63 -5.74 -3.78 3.06
N VAL A 64 -6.72 -4.48 2.49
CA VAL A 64 -7.73 -5.25 3.22
C VAL A 64 -7.31 -6.70 3.40
N SER A 65 -7.31 -7.20 4.64
CA SER A 65 -7.29 -8.63 4.93
C SER A 65 -8.42 -9.03 5.87
N ALA A 66 -9.45 -9.71 5.35
CA ALA A 66 -10.52 -10.30 6.14
C ALA A 66 -10.34 -11.83 6.24
N ARG A 67 -10.05 -12.35 7.44
CA ARG A 67 -10.14 -13.80 7.72
C ARG A 67 -10.68 -14.06 9.14
N GLY A 68 -11.95 -14.42 9.20
CA GLY A 68 -12.63 -15.01 10.35
C GLY A 68 -13.93 -15.68 9.88
N THR A 69 -14.39 -16.71 10.58
CA THR A 69 -15.56 -17.52 10.19
C THR A 69 -16.89 -16.89 10.60
N LYS A 70 -16.92 -16.00 11.59
CA LYS A 70 -18.14 -15.35 12.12
C LYS A 70 -18.04 -13.82 12.29
N GLY A 71 -16.91 -13.23 11.93
CA GLY A 71 -16.71 -11.78 11.82
C GLY A 71 -15.46 -11.48 11.00
N CYS A 72 -15.44 -10.32 10.36
CA CYS A 72 -14.37 -9.90 9.46
C CYS A 72 -13.86 -8.51 9.84
N MET A 73 -12.63 -8.19 9.47
CA MET A 73 -12.07 -6.85 9.63
C MET A 73 -11.50 -6.43 8.28
N ALA A 74 -12.01 -5.32 7.75
CA ALA A 74 -11.34 -4.59 6.70
C ALA A 74 -10.15 -3.88 7.31
N THR A 75 -9.01 -3.99 6.66
CA THR A 75 -7.79 -3.31 7.08
C THR A 75 -7.36 -2.39 5.96
N PHE A 76 -6.70 -1.30 6.30
CA PHE A 76 -6.31 -0.25 5.40
C PHE A 76 -4.93 0.22 5.85
N ALA A 77 -3.99 0.33 4.92
CA ALA A 77 -2.58 0.52 5.25
C ALA A 77 -1.98 1.56 4.31
N GLU A 78 -1.87 2.77 4.84
CA GLU A 78 -1.28 3.90 4.15
C GLU A 78 0.15 3.55 3.66
N ARG A 79 0.55 3.99 2.47
CA ARG A 79 1.80 3.51 1.86
C ARG A 79 3.06 4.29 2.28
N LYS A 80 2.97 5.59 2.55
CA LYS A 80 4.09 6.48 2.86
C LYS A 80 4.58 6.28 4.31
N THR A 81 3.69 6.54 5.26
CA THR A 81 3.86 6.43 6.71
C THR A 81 3.57 5.03 7.25
N ARG A 82 2.94 4.15 6.48
CA ARG A 82 2.62 2.76 6.90
C ARG A 82 1.62 2.67 8.05
N PHE A 83 0.77 3.70 8.16
CA PHE A 83 -0.30 3.82 9.14
C PHE A 83 -1.44 2.84 8.85
N TYR A 84 -1.93 2.15 9.88
CA TYR A 84 -3.01 1.17 9.75
C TYR A 84 -4.34 1.71 10.29
N VAL A 85 -5.40 1.48 9.54
CA VAL A 85 -6.79 1.63 9.98
C VAL A 85 -7.48 0.27 9.85
N GLY A 86 -8.28 -0.09 10.84
CA GLY A 86 -9.08 -1.31 10.84
C GLY A 86 -10.55 -0.96 11.04
N VAL A 87 -11.42 -1.53 10.22
CA VAL A 87 -12.87 -1.37 10.31
C VAL A 87 -13.48 -2.76 10.41
N GLN A 88 -14.25 -3.00 11.47
CA GLN A 88 -14.97 -4.26 11.63
C GLN A 88 -16.11 -4.34 10.61
N ILE A 89 -16.24 -5.47 9.93
CA ILE A 89 -17.27 -5.72 8.92
C ILE A 89 -17.97 -7.04 9.20
N LEU A 90 -19.27 -7.09 8.90
CA LEU A 90 -20.11 -8.27 9.14
C LEU A 90 -19.63 -9.50 8.36
N ASN A 91 -19.26 -9.30 7.10
CA ASN A 91 -18.86 -10.37 6.19
C ASN A 91 -17.92 -9.83 5.09
N ARG A 92 -17.49 -10.72 4.19
CA ARG A 92 -16.60 -10.39 3.06
C ARG A 92 -17.33 -9.96 1.79
N SER A 93 -18.60 -9.57 1.88
CA SER A 93 -19.35 -9.09 0.72
C SER A 93 -18.75 -7.78 0.20
N ALA A 94 -18.93 -7.53 -1.09
CA ALA A 94 -18.51 -6.27 -1.67
C ALA A 94 -19.25 -5.07 -1.05
N GLN A 95 -20.51 -5.27 -0.63
CA GLN A 95 -21.29 -4.24 0.05
C GLN A 95 -20.68 -3.86 1.40
N SER A 96 -20.27 -4.85 2.19
CA SER A 96 -19.59 -4.61 3.47
C SER A 96 -18.23 -3.95 3.28
N MET A 97 -17.52 -4.27 2.19
CA MET A 97 -16.25 -3.62 1.85
C MET A 97 -16.44 -2.17 1.44
N LYS A 98 -17.44 -1.89 0.60
CA LYS A 98 -17.84 -0.53 0.21
C LYS A 98 -18.13 0.32 1.43
N TRP A 99 -18.98 -0.18 2.32
CA TRP A 99 -19.30 0.51 3.58
C TRP A 99 -18.04 0.81 4.41
N ALA A 100 -17.12 -0.15 4.54
CA ALA A 100 -15.88 0.09 5.29
C ALA A 100 -14.98 1.16 4.65
N ILE A 101 -14.94 1.23 3.32
CA ILE A 101 -14.22 2.28 2.60
C ILE A 101 -14.90 3.64 2.85
N GLU A 102 -16.23 3.71 2.80
CA GLU A 102 -16.97 4.95 3.09
C GLU A 102 -16.74 5.43 4.53
N GLN A 103 -16.68 4.52 5.49
CA GLN A 103 -16.31 4.84 6.88
C GLN A 103 -14.87 5.37 6.97
N LEU A 104 -13.92 4.77 6.25
CA LEU A 104 -12.55 5.27 6.21
C LEU A 104 -12.50 6.69 5.64
N LEU A 105 -13.25 6.97 4.57
CA LEU A 105 -13.29 8.26 3.90
C LEU A 105 -13.98 9.35 4.74
N SER A 106 -14.92 8.98 5.62
CA SER A 106 -15.56 9.94 6.52
C SER A 106 -14.68 10.30 7.73
N CYS A 107 -13.73 9.43 8.11
CA CYS A 107 -12.83 9.67 9.23
C CYS A 107 -11.69 10.65 8.93
N TYR A 108 -11.32 10.88 7.66
CA TYR A 108 -10.16 11.69 7.30
C TYR A 108 -10.48 12.66 6.15
N PRO A 109 -9.79 13.80 6.05
CA PRO A 109 -9.98 14.74 4.94
C PRO A 109 -9.77 14.07 3.57
N ARG A 110 -10.58 14.47 2.58
CA ARG A 110 -10.52 13.89 1.23
C ARG A 110 -9.13 13.94 0.61
N GLN A 111 -8.35 14.99 0.91
CA GLN A 111 -6.98 15.22 0.47
C GLN A 111 -6.01 14.12 0.90
N CYS A 112 -6.33 13.37 1.95
CA CYS A 112 -5.54 12.24 2.43
C CYS A 112 -5.55 11.07 1.45
N PHE A 113 -6.56 11.00 0.58
CA PHE A 113 -6.76 9.89 -0.34
C PHE A 113 -6.45 10.35 -1.76
N GLN A 114 -5.60 9.62 -2.46
CA GLN A 114 -5.30 9.93 -3.87
C GLN A 114 -5.67 8.76 -4.76
N THR A 115 -5.36 7.56 -4.31
CA THR A 115 -5.52 6.32 -5.07
C THR A 115 -5.79 5.16 -4.13
N PHE A 116 -6.56 4.18 -4.59
CA PHE A 116 -6.67 2.87 -3.92
C PHE A 116 -5.88 1.84 -4.72
N THR A 117 -5.13 0.98 -4.04
CA THR A 117 -4.46 -0.16 -4.68
C THR A 117 -4.91 -1.40 -3.93
N THR A 118 -5.61 -2.30 -4.63
CA THR A 118 -6.17 -3.53 -4.04
C THR A 118 -5.75 -4.74 -4.87
N ASP A 119 -6.02 -5.94 -4.36
CA ASP A 119 -6.02 -7.11 -5.21
C ASP A 119 -7.32 -7.19 -6.04
N ARG A 120 -7.37 -8.11 -7.00
CA ARG A 120 -8.58 -8.39 -7.80
C ARG A 120 -9.61 -9.22 -7.01
N GLY A 121 -9.72 -8.99 -5.71
CA GLY A 121 -10.71 -9.63 -4.85
C GLY A 121 -12.13 -9.30 -5.27
N LYS A 122 -13.05 -10.25 -5.11
CA LYS A 122 -14.49 -10.04 -5.41
C LYS A 122 -15.12 -9.02 -4.48
N GLU A 123 -14.55 -8.84 -3.28
CA GLU A 123 -14.93 -7.82 -2.32
C GLU A 123 -14.78 -6.37 -2.85
N PHE A 124 -14.03 -6.15 -3.94
CA PHE A 124 -13.84 -4.84 -4.53
C PHE A 124 -14.70 -4.59 -5.78
N SER A 125 -15.77 -5.38 -6.02
CA SER A 125 -16.60 -5.23 -7.23
C SER A 125 -17.28 -3.85 -7.37
N TYR A 126 -17.45 -3.11 -6.27
CA TYR A 126 -18.02 -1.76 -6.25
C TYR A 126 -17.00 -0.63 -6.50
N TYR A 127 -15.78 -0.95 -6.94
CA TYR A 127 -14.73 0.05 -7.15
C TYR A 127 -15.17 1.16 -8.12
N THR A 128 -15.88 0.85 -9.21
CA THR A 128 -16.32 1.85 -10.20
C THR A 128 -17.26 2.89 -9.59
N GLU A 129 -18.15 2.48 -8.70
CA GLU A 129 -19.04 3.39 -7.97
C GLU A 129 -18.24 4.31 -7.05
N LEU A 130 -17.28 3.74 -6.31
CA LEU A 130 -16.39 4.50 -5.42
C LEU A 130 -15.50 5.49 -6.19
N GLU A 131 -14.96 5.08 -7.35
CA GLU A 131 -14.19 5.96 -8.24
C GLU A 131 -15.04 7.15 -8.71
N THR A 132 -16.28 6.89 -9.13
CA THR A 132 -17.19 7.90 -9.67
C THR A 132 -17.64 8.88 -8.58
N GLN A 133 -18.00 8.36 -7.41
CA GLN A 133 -18.53 9.15 -6.30
C GLN A 133 -17.46 10.01 -5.63
N TYR A 134 -16.24 9.48 -5.46
CA TYR A 134 -15.19 10.14 -4.69
C TYR A 134 -14.04 10.68 -5.55
N GLY A 135 -14.02 10.42 -6.86
CA GLY A 135 -12.94 10.85 -7.76
C GLY A 135 -11.57 10.25 -7.40
N MET A 136 -11.56 9.02 -6.89
CA MET A 136 -10.35 8.34 -6.42
C MET A 136 -10.05 7.12 -7.29
N PRO A 137 -9.03 7.16 -8.16
CA PRO A 137 -8.72 6.02 -9.01
C PRO A 137 -8.31 4.78 -8.21
N PHE A 138 -8.84 3.63 -8.64
CA PHE A 138 -8.53 2.29 -8.16
C PHE A 138 -7.55 1.60 -9.11
N TYR A 139 -6.52 1.02 -8.51
CA TYR A 139 -5.51 0.21 -9.17
C TYR A 139 -5.57 -1.22 -8.63
N PHE A 140 -5.46 -2.18 -9.54
CA PHE A 140 -5.48 -3.59 -9.20
C PHE A 140 -4.10 -4.19 -9.42
N ALA A 141 -3.54 -4.81 -8.39
CA ALA A 141 -2.30 -5.55 -8.51
C ALA A 141 -2.45 -6.73 -9.48
N ASP A 142 -1.40 -6.97 -10.26
CA ASP A 142 -1.35 -8.07 -11.21
C ASP A 142 -1.19 -9.42 -10.50
N PRO A 143 -1.76 -10.50 -11.08
CA PRO A 143 -1.47 -11.85 -10.64
C PRO A 143 0.04 -12.10 -10.59
N TYR A 144 0.50 -12.78 -9.54
CA TYR A 144 1.92 -13.12 -9.34
C TYR A 144 2.88 -11.93 -9.18
N ALA A 145 2.39 -10.73 -8.92
CA ALA A 145 3.21 -9.54 -8.64
C ALA A 145 3.15 -9.10 -7.16
N PRO A 146 3.71 -9.87 -6.20
CA PRO A 146 3.66 -9.54 -4.78
C PRO A 146 4.34 -8.19 -4.45
N TRP A 147 5.35 -7.77 -5.22
CA TRP A 147 6.05 -6.49 -4.99
C TRP A 147 5.16 -5.25 -5.23
N GLN A 148 4.13 -5.35 -6.07
CA GLN A 148 3.13 -4.28 -6.23
C GLN A 148 2.32 -4.09 -4.93
N ARG A 149 2.33 -5.11 -4.07
CA ARG A 149 1.61 -5.22 -2.79
C ARG A 149 2.57 -5.24 -1.59
N GLY A 150 3.74 -4.61 -1.69
CA GLY A 150 4.78 -4.68 -0.65
C GLY A 150 4.34 -4.26 0.76
N THR A 151 3.23 -3.52 0.91
CA THR A 151 2.62 -3.21 2.22
C THR A 151 1.72 -4.34 2.75
N ASN A 152 1.13 -5.16 1.87
CA ASN A 152 0.20 -6.24 2.23
C ASN A 152 0.90 -7.40 2.94
N GLU A 153 2.19 -7.59 2.67
CA GLU A 153 2.99 -8.65 3.30
C GLU A 153 3.28 -8.36 4.79
N ASN A 154 3.11 -7.11 5.25
CA ASN A 154 3.15 -6.73 6.68
C ASN A 154 1.83 -6.94 7.44
N SER A 155 0.86 -7.65 6.83
CA SER A 155 -0.25 -8.26 7.58
C SER A 155 0.23 -9.23 8.68
N SER A 156 1.52 -9.53 8.76
CA SER A 156 2.17 -10.20 9.90
C SER A 156 1.99 -9.43 11.23
N LEU A 157 2.02 -8.10 11.23
CA LEU A 157 1.90 -7.30 12.48
C LEU A 157 0.52 -7.46 13.12
N LEU A 158 -0.54 -7.38 12.31
CA LEU A 158 -1.91 -7.61 12.81
C LEU A 158 -2.10 -9.06 13.26
N ARG A 159 -1.36 -10.01 12.68
CA ARG A 159 -1.41 -11.43 13.07
C ARG A 159 -0.71 -11.74 14.39
N GLU A 160 0.12 -10.84 14.90
CA GLU A 160 0.67 -10.90 16.27
C GLU A 160 -0.47 -10.84 17.29
N PHE A 161 -1.48 -10.01 17.01
CA PHE A 161 -2.64 -9.79 17.90
C PHE A 161 -3.87 -10.62 17.51
N PHE A 162 -4.04 -10.90 16.21
CA PHE A 162 -5.18 -11.64 15.66
C PHE A 162 -4.70 -12.88 14.90
N PRO A 163 -4.41 -13.99 15.61
CA PRO A 163 -3.98 -15.24 15.00
C PRO A 163 -4.98 -15.77 13.96
N LYS A 164 -4.49 -16.59 13.04
CA LYS A 164 -5.37 -17.26 12.07
C LYS A 164 -6.45 -18.05 12.81
N ARG A 165 -7.70 -17.97 12.31
CA ARG A 165 -8.89 -18.65 12.85
C ARG A 165 -9.42 -18.09 14.17
N MET A 166 -8.88 -16.98 14.67
CA MET A 166 -9.53 -16.23 15.74
C MET A 166 -10.88 -15.70 15.23
N ASP A 167 -11.91 -15.76 16.08
CA ASP A 167 -13.21 -15.19 15.77
C ASP A 167 -13.18 -13.67 15.98
N LEU A 168 -13.03 -12.93 14.88
CA LEU A 168 -13.03 -11.46 14.90
C LEU A 168 -14.42 -10.88 15.21
N GLY A 169 -15.49 -11.69 15.17
CA GLY A 169 -16.85 -11.25 15.48
C GLY A 169 -17.07 -10.89 16.96
N GLN A 170 -16.25 -11.46 17.85
CA GLN A 170 -16.34 -11.21 19.30
C GLN A 170 -15.46 -10.04 19.75
N LEU A 171 -14.70 -9.42 18.83
CA LEU A 171 -13.86 -8.29 19.16
C LEU A 171 -14.70 -7.03 19.31
N THR A 172 -14.58 -6.37 20.46
CA THR A 172 -15.12 -5.03 20.69
C THR A 172 -14.31 -3.99 19.91
N SER A 173 -14.96 -2.92 19.42
CA SER A 173 -14.29 -1.81 18.74
C SER A 173 -13.12 -1.25 19.55
N SER A 174 -13.27 -1.08 20.86
CA SER A 174 -12.21 -0.63 21.78
C SER A 174 -10.96 -1.50 21.73
N LYS A 175 -11.12 -2.83 21.61
CA LYS A 175 -9.99 -3.75 21.51
C LYS A 175 -9.25 -3.60 20.18
N ILE A 176 -9.99 -3.38 19.10
CA ILE A 176 -9.42 -3.15 17.77
C ILE A 176 -8.63 -1.83 17.76
N GLU A 177 -9.21 -0.77 18.29
CA GLU A 177 -8.56 0.54 18.44
C GLU A 177 -7.30 0.46 19.30
N GLN A 178 -7.35 -0.26 20.43
CA GLN A 178 -6.18 -0.48 21.29
C GLN A 178 -5.04 -1.16 20.51
N VAL A 179 -5.36 -2.23 19.77
CA VAL A 179 -4.36 -2.96 18.97
C VAL A 179 -3.80 -2.09 17.84
N LEU A 180 -4.65 -1.35 17.13
CA LEU A 180 -4.21 -0.43 16.07
C LEU A 180 -3.33 0.68 16.64
N SER A 181 -3.67 1.24 17.81
CA SER A 181 -2.84 2.22 18.50
C SER A 181 -1.46 1.67 18.82
N LEU A 182 -1.36 0.45 19.35
CA LEU A 182 -0.08 -0.21 19.62
C LEU A 182 0.74 -0.41 18.33
N ILE A 183 0.10 -0.83 17.23
CA ILE A 183 0.76 -1.02 15.94
C ILE A 183 1.22 0.30 15.33
N ASN A 184 0.43 1.36 15.48
CA ASN A 184 0.70 2.65 14.86
C ASN A 184 1.74 3.47 15.63
N ASN A 185 1.78 3.32 16.97
CA ASN A 185 2.77 3.92 17.85
C ASN A 185 4.11 3.14 17.90
N ARG A 186 4.21 1.98 17.24
CA ARG A 186 5.47 1.23 17.15
C ARG A 186 6.44 1.95 16.21
N SER A 187 7.60 2.38 16.74
CA SER A 187 8.71 2.94 15.95
C SER A 187 9.18 1.97 14.87
N ARG A 188 9.39 2.43 13.63
CA ARG A 188 9.82 1.56 12.53
C ARG A 188 11.17 1.98 11.96
N LYS A 189 12.10 1.04 11.81
CA LYS A 189 13.42 1.29 11.22
C LYS A 189 13.34 1.88 9.81
N CYS A 190 12.37 1.45 8.99
CA CYS A 190 12.15 1.98 7.64
C CYS A 190 11.62 3.42 7.61
N LEU A 191 11.22 3.97 8.77
CA LEU A 191 10.73 5.33 8.95
C LEU A 191 11.69 6.14 9.85
N ASN A 192 12.98 5.77 9.86
CA ASN A 192 14.01 6.39 10.71
C ASN A 192 13.64 6.35 12.20
N TRP A 193 13.03 5.25 12.65
CA TRP A 193 12.60 5.05 14.04
C TRP A 193 11.47 5.97 14.52
N ASN A 194 10.83 6.72 13.63
CA ASN A 194 9.58 7.42 13.96
C ASN A 194 8.40 6.44 14.07
N THR A 195 7.37 6.84 14.81
CA THR A 195 6.10 6.12 14.84
C THR A 195 5.30 6.41 13.57
N THR A 196 4.41 5.50 13.20
CA THR A 196 3.55 5.72 12.02
C THR A 196 2.43 6.72 12.31
N GLN A 197 2.02 6.82 13.58
CA GLN A 197 1.04 7.80 14.07
C GLN A 197 1.57 9.22 13.85
N ASP A 198 2.72 9.56 14.43
CA ASP A 198 3.29 10.92 14.36
C ASP A 198 3.52 11.37 12.91
N LEU A 199 4.05 10.47 12.07
CA LEU A 199 4.27 10.76 10.66
C LEU A 199 2.96 10.92 9.89
N PHE A 200 1.93 10.14 10.22
CA PHE A 200 0.63 10.27 9.58
C PHE A 200 -0.03 11.59 9.96
N ASP A 201 -0.05 11.92 11.25
CA ASP A 201 -0.63 13.16 11.77
C ASP A 201 0.08 14.39 11.18
N TYR A 202 1.41 14.37 11.13
CA TYR A 202 2.18 15.40 10.43
C TYR A 202 1.72 15.57 8.99
N GLU A 203 1.59 14.49 8.24
CA GLU A 203 1.16 14.54 6.85
C GLU A 203 -0.30 14.98 6.67
N VAL A 204 -1.20 14.68 7.61
CA VAL A 204 -2.59 15.15 7.57
C VAL A 204 -2.64 16.66 7.82
N VAL A 205 -1.89 17.16 8.80
CA VAL A 205 -1.81 18.59 9.11
C VAL A 205 -1.30 19.40 7.92
N GLN A 206 -0.35 18.88 7.14
CA GLN A 206 0.15 19.55 5.92
C GLN A 206 -0.88 19.64 4.77
N LEU A 207 -2.03 18.96 4.87
CA LEU A 207 -3.06 18.91 3.83
C LEU A 207 -4.28 19.81 4.13
N ILE A 208 -4.33 20.41 5.33
CA ILE A 208 -5.35 21.37 5.78
C ILE A 208 -4.81 22.78 5.58
#